data_AF-A0A9E5JUB7-F1
#
_entry.id   AF-A0A9E5JUB7-F1
#
_cell.length_a   1.000
_cell.length_b   1.000
_cell.length_c   1.000
_cell.angle_alpha   90.00
_cell.angle_beta   90.00
_cell.angle_gamma   90.00
#
_symmetry.space_group_name_H-M   'P 1'
#
loop_
_entity.id
_entity.type
_entity.pdbx_description
1 polymer ?
#
loop_
_entity_poly.entity_id
_entity_poly.type
_entity_poly.pdbx_seq_one_letter_code
_entity_poly.pdbx_strand_id
1 'polypeptide(L)'
;MNTQIPFEAESVQLQNRLGRLVAVTLRCFVRDGRYSVILVASNEFPARQLTNSAEHLAYQLTQRLEVPPEKVDFIQFQPGEEPEWFRWSFQWVGTSPLQGKSLPMSSVSCETFLMPLLAEGRMVSLLGGRASEVA
;
A
#
# COMPACT_ATOMS: atom_id res chain seq x y z
N MET A 1 19.26 6.89 -12.77
CA MET A 1 18.27 7.95 -12.52
C MET A 1 17.88 7.86 -11.05
N ASN A 2 18.07 8.92 -10.26
CA ASN A 2 17.74 8.93 -8.83
C ASN A 2 16.24 8.74 -8.63
N THR A 3 15.80 7.54 -8.24
CA THR A 3 14.43 7.34 -7.74
C THR A 3 14.39 7.61 -6.24
N GLN A 4 14.79 8.82 -5.84
CA GLN A 4 14.36 9.33 -4.55
C GLN A 4 12.84 9.39 -4.60
N ILE A 5 12.16 8.71 -3.69
CA ILE A 5 10.71 8.88 -3.47
C ILE A 5 10.53 10.38 -3.15
N PRO A 6 9.99 11.22 -4.05
CA PRO A 6 10.04 12.67 -3.90
C PRO A 6 9.05 13.23 -2.86
N PHE A 7 8.58 12.43 -1.90
CA PHE A 7 7.42 12.77 -1.10
C PHE A 7 7.50 12.15 0.32
N GLU A 8 7.29 12.94 1.39
CA GLU A 8 7.27 12.57 2.84
C GLU A 8 6.46 11.31 3.20
N ALA A 9 7.04 10.11 3.23
CA ALA A 9 6.30 8.89 3.58
C ALA A 9 5.96 8.85 5.08
N GLU A 10 4.79 8.27 5.43
CA GLU A 10 4.43 8.06 6.83
C GLU A 10 4.84 6.67 7.31
N SER A 11 5.16 6.53 8.60
CA SER A 11 5.51 5.26 9.21
C SER A 11 4.44 4.86 10.22
N VAL A 12 3.75 3.74 9.97
CA VAL A 12 2.70 3.22 10.84
C VAL A 12 3.14 1.91 11.50
N GLN A 13 2.70 1.69 12.73
CA GLN A 13 2.93 0.41 13.42
C GLN A 13 1.83 -0.59 13.04
N LEU A 14 2.23 -1.70 12.44
CA LEU A 14 1.36 -2.80 12.03
C LEU A 14 1.93 -4.13 12.49
N GLN A 15 1.09 -5.14 12.63
CA GLN A 15 1.55 -6.51 12.91
C GLN A 15 1.91 -7.22 11.60
N ASN A 16 3.07 -7.85 11.55
CA ASN A 16 3.42 -8.75 10.45
C ASN A 16 2.72 -10.12 10.60
N ARG A 17 2.94 -11.04 9.65
CA ARG A 17 2.35 -12.40 9.70
C ARG A 17 2.74 -13.26 10.91
N LEU A 18 3.76 -12.84 11.67
CA LEU A 18 4.19 -13.51 12.91
C LEU A 18 3.59 -12.84 14.16
N GLY A 19 2.68 -11.88 13.99
CA GLY A 19 2.09 -11.11 15.08
C GLY A 19 3.04 -10.08 15.72
N ARG A 20 4.20 -9.80 15.11
CA ARG A 20 5.16 -8.83 15.64
C ARG A 20 4.84 -7.44 15.14
N LEU A 21 4.87 -6.46 16.03
CA LEU A 21 4.72 -5.06 15.68
C LEU A 21 5.96 -4.58 14.91
N VAL A 22 5.74 -4.03 13.72
CA VAL A 22 6.78 -3.52 12.82
C VAL A 22 6.38 -2.14 12.30
N ALA A 23 7.37 -1.28 12.13
CA ALA A 23 7.21 -0.01 11.44
C ALA A 23 7.10 -0.27 9.93
N VAL A 24 5.97 0.12 9.34
CA VAL A 24 5.73 0.01 7.90
C VAL A 24 5.65 1.42 7.33
N THR A 25 6.59 1.73 6.44
CA THR A 25 6.57 2.97 5.68
C THR A 25 5.53 2.85 4.57
N LEU A 26 4.60 3.79 4.50
CA LEU A 26 3.56 3.78 3.48
C LEU A 26 3.07 5.19 3.13
N ARG A 27 2.23 5.24 2.10
CA ARG A 27 1.47 6.41 1.67
C ARG A 27 0.08 5.97 1.25
N CYS A 28 -0.93 6.77 1.56
CA CYS A 28 -2.30 6.53 1.11
C CYS A 28 -2.77 7.66 0.21
N PHE A 29 -3.40 7.29 -0.91
CA PHE A 29 -4.00 8.21 -1.87
C PHE A 29 -5.46 7.86 -2.06
N VAL A 30 -6.28 8.86 -2.38
CA VAL A 30 -7.67 8.68 -2.82
C VAL A 30 -7.85 9.33 -4.19
N ARG A 31 -8.39 8.55 -5.12
CA ARG A 31 -8.78 9.00 -6.47
C ARG A 31 -10.07 8.29 -6.87
N ASP A 32 -11.05 9.03 -7.38
CA ASP A 32 -12.34 8.49 -7.84
C ASP A 32 -13.07 7.60 -6.80
N GLY A 33 -12.97 7.98 -5.51
CA GLY A 33 -13.58 7.23 -4.41
C GLY A 33 -12.91 5.90 -4.07
N ARG A 34 -11.75 5.60 -4.69
CA ARG A 34 -10.90 4.44 -4.39
C ARG A 34 -9.63 4.87 -3.67
N TYR A 35 -9.27 4.09 -2.66
CA TYR A 35 -8.05 4.23 -1.89
C TYR A 35 -6.93 3.44 -2.56
N SER A 36 -5.71 3.94 -2.52
CA SER A 36 -4.51 3.22 -2.93
C SER A 36 -3.44 3.39 -1.87
N VAL A 37 -3.04 2.28 -1.26
CA VAL A 37 -1.99 2.25 -0.23
C VAL A 37 -0.71 1.74 -0.87
N ILE A 38 0.30 2.59 -0.91
CA ILE A 38 1.65 2.27 -1.37
C ILE A 38 2.50 1.96 -0.15
N LEU A 39 2.92 0.70 -0.01
CA LEU A 39 3.84 0.24 1.03
C LEU A 39 5.27 0.25 0.48
N VAL A 40 6.17 0.90 1.21
CA VAL A 40 7.55 1.13 0.79
C VAL A 40 8.46 0.16 1.52
N ALA A 41 9.19 -0.66 0.75
CA ALA A 41 10.24 -1.49 1.31
C ALA A 41 11.37 -0.61 1.84
N SER A 42 11.87 -0.97 3.02
CA SER A 42 12.99 -0.28 3.67
C SER A 42 14.02 -1.30 4.18
N ASN A 43 15.15 -0.81 4.68
CA ASN A 43 16.14 -1.67 5.34
C ASN A 43 15.56 -2.35 6.59
N GLU A 44 14.65 -1.68 7.29
CA GLU A 44 13.99 -2.20 8.50
C GLU A 44 12.90 -3.21 8.17
N PHE A 45 12.17 -2.99 7.07
CA PHE A 45 11.14 -3.90 6.60
C PHE A 45 11.29 -4.18 5.09
N PRO A 46 12.15 -5.15 4.71
CA PRO A 46 12.49 -5.43 3.33
C PRO A 46 11.31 -5.94 2.49
N ALA A 47 11.41 -5.78 1.17
CA ALA A 47 10.38 -6.17 0.19
C ALA A 47 9.87 -7.60 0.38
N ARG A 48 10.75 -8.57 0.67
CA ARG A 48 10.35 -9.95 0.94
C ARG A 48 9.46 -10.07 2.18
N GLN A 49 9.74 -9.31 3.24
CA GLN A 49 8.94 -9.32 4.46
C GLN A 49 7.58 -8.64 4.26
N LEU A 50 7.53 -7.57 3.47
CA LEU A 50 6.28 -6.95 3.00
C LEU A 50 5.41 -7.96 2.26
N THR A 51 5.94 -8.57 1.19
CA THR A 51 5.22 -9.59 0.40
C THR A 51 4.71 -10.73 1.28
N ASN A 52 5.56 -11.25 2.17
CA ASN A 52 5.18 -12.35 3.06
C ASN A 52 4.10 -11.97 4.08
N SER A 53 3.92 -10.67 4.37
CA SER A 53 2.95 -10.17 5.33
C SER A 53 1.73 -9.54 4.67
N ALA A 54 1.63 -9.59 3.34
CA ALA A 54 0.67 -8.83 2.54
C ALA A 54 -0.78 -8.96 3.03
N GLU A 55 -1.25 -10.17 3.31
CA GLU A 55 -2.61 -10.43 3.80
C GLU A 55 -2.86 -9.77 5.17
N HIS A 56 -1.91 -9.91 6.10
CA HIS A 56 -2.05 -9.35 7.45
C HIS A 56 -2.02 -7.82 7.44
N LEU A 57 -1.16 -7.24 6.59
CA LEU A 57 -1.07 -5.79 6.42
C LEU A 57 -2.32 -5.24 5.73
N ALA A 58 -2.77 -5.88 4.65
CA ALA A 58 -3.98 -5.49 3.94
C ALA A 58 -5.21 -5.50 4.86
N TYR A 59 -5.37 -6.54 5.68
CA TYR A 59 -6.43 -6.60 6.68
C TYR A 59 -6.38 -5.41 7.65
N GLN A 60 -5.24 -5.16 8.30
CA GLN A 60 -5.14 -4.05 9.27
C GLN A 60 -5.36 -2.68 8.61
N LEU A 61 -4.89 -2.50 7.37
CA LEU A 61 -5.04 -1.26 6.64
C LEU A 61 -6.49 -1.02 6.19
N THR A 62 -7.23 -2.05 5.77
CA THR A 62 -8.67 -1.89 5.47
C THR A 62 -9.46 -1.53 6.71
N GLN A 63 -9.16 -2.16 7.85
CA GLN A 63 -9.78 -1.81 9.13
C GLN A 63 -9.47 -0.38 9.54
N ARG A 64 -8.21 0.06 9.40
CA ARG A 64 -7.78 1.42 9.76
C ARG A 64 -8.38 2.50 8.85
N LEU A 65 -8.62 2.17 7.59
CA LEU A 65 -9.28 3.03 6.61
C LEU A 65 -10.80 3.04 6.74
N GLU A 66 -11.40 2.07 7.42
CA GLU A 66 -12.85 1.87 7.50
C GLU A 66 -13.51 1.74 6.11
N VAL A 67 -12.80 1.12 5.17
CA VAL A 67 -13.27 0.93 3.78
C VAL A 67 -13.44 -0.55 3.45
N PRO A 68 -14.43 -0.89 2.59
CA PRO A 68 -14.58 -2.26 2.14
C PRO A 68 -13.44 -2.63 1.17
N PRO A 69 -13.05 -3.92 1.09
CA PRO A 69 -11.86 -4.33 0.34
C PRO A 69 -11.86 -3.96 -1.15
N GLU A 70 -13.02 -3.89 -1.80
CA GLU A 70 -13.15 -3.53 -3.20
C GLU A 70 -12.84 -2.05 -3.51
N LYS A 71 -12.78 -1.21 -2.46
CA LYS A 71 -12.46 0.22 -2.55
C LYS A 71 -10.99 0.53 -2.26
N VAL A 72 -10.13 -0.47 -2.07
CA VAL A 72 -8.72 -0.25 -1.75
C VAL A 72 -7.79 -1.12 -2.58
N ASP A 73 -6.81 -0.47 -3.19
CA ASP A 73 -5.71 -1.10 -3.91
C ASP A 73 -4.43 -1.06 -3.06
N PHE A 74 -3.66 -2.15 -3.09
CA PHE A 74 -2.41 -2.28 -2.37
C PHE A 74 -1.25 -2.42 -3.35
N ILE A 75 -0.26 -1.55 -3.19
CA ILE A 75 0.90 -1.43 -4.07
C ILE A 75 2.14 -1.53 -3.18
N GLN A 76 3.12 -2.31 -3.62
CA GLN A 76 4.43 -2.38 -2.98
C GLN A 76 5.45 -1.68 -3.87
N PHE A 77 6.26 -0.83 -3.25
CA PHE A 77 7.39 -0.15 -3.87
C PHE A 77 8.70 -0.67 -3.29
N GLN A 78 9.60 -1.11 -4.16
CA GLN A 78 10.96 -1.50 -3.79
C GLN A 78 11.95 -0.48 -4.36
N PRO A 79 12.57 0.36 -3.51
CA PRO A 79 13.60 1.30 -3.97
C PRO A 79 14.87 0.54 -4.35
N GLY A 80 15.62 1.10 -5.31
CA GLY A 80 16.86 0.53 -5.84
C GLY A 80 17.40 1.37 -7.00
N GLU A 81 18.46 0.92 -7.65
CA GLU A 81 18.94 1.53 -8.90
C GLU A 81 17.88 1.44 -10.01
N GLU A 82 17.20 0.30 -10.06
CA GLU A 82 15.99 0.07 -10.84
C GLU A 82 14.82 -0.14 -9.87
N PRO A 83 13.99 0.89 -9.64
CA PRO A 83 12.86 0.79 -8.72
C PRO A 83 11.81 -0.18 -9.25
N GLU A 84 11.31 -1.07 -8.40
CA GLU A 84 10.30 -2.05 -8.77
C GLU A 84 8.95 -1.75 -8.11
N TRP A 85 7.88 -1.95 -8.87
CA TRP A 85 6.50 -1.77 -8.43
C TRP A 85 5.74 -3.08 -8.54
N PHE A 86 5.02 -3.44 -7.48
CA PHE A 86 4.18 -4.63 -7.44
C PHE A 86 2.78 -4.26 -7.00
N ARG A 87 1.76 -4.87 -7.60
CA ARG A 87 0.38 -4.80 -7.13
C ARG A 87 0.04 -6.07 -6.38
N TRP A 88 -0.54 -5.92 -5.20
CA TRP A 88 -1.05 -7.05 -4.47
C TRP A 88 -2.48 -7.39 -4.91
N SER A 89 -2.76 -8.68 -4.96
CA SER A 89 -4.09 -9.23 -5.27
C SER A 89 -4.45 -10.28 -4.23
N PHE A 90 -5.71 -10.30 -3.83
CA PHE A 90 -6.23 -11.18 -2.79
C PHE A 90 -7.59 -11.74 -3.21
N GLN A 91 -7.90 -12.94 -2.74
CA GLN A 91 -9.27 -13.42 -2.64
C GLN A 91 -9.84 -12.98 -1.29
N TRP A 92 -10.91 -12.18 -1.31
CA TRP A 92 -11.52 -11.68 -0.08
C TRP A 92 -12.70 -12.57 0.34
N VAL A 93 -12.74 -12.92 1.62
CA VAL A 93 -13.90 -13.55 2.27
C VAL A 93 -14.36 -12.63 3.40
N GLY A 94 -15.43 -11.88 3.17
CA GLY A 94 -15.76 -10.72 4.01
C GLY A 94 -14.63 -9.70 3.96
N THR A 95 -14.10 -9.31 5.12
CA THR A 95 -12.97 -8.38 5.23
C THR A 95 -11.61 -9.08 5.30
N SER A 96 -11.57 -10.41 5.19
CA SER A 96 -10.35 -11.20 5.36
C SER A 96 -9.69 -11.48 4.00
N PRO A 97 -8.45 -11.02 3.75
CA PRO A 97 -7.72 -11.34 2.53
C PRO A 97 -7.09 -12.73 2.62
N LEU A 98 -7.20 -13.50 1.54
CA LEU A 98 -6.63 -14.84 1.38
C LEU A 98 -5.91 -14.95 0.04
N GLN A 99 -5.02 -15.94 -0.07
CA GLN A 99 -4.28 -16.27 -1.30
C GLN A 99 -3.56 -15.05 -1.89
N GLY A 100 -2.90 -14.27 -1.05
CA GLY A 100 -2.17 -13.07 -1.45
C GLY A 100 -1.12 -13.34 -2.53
N LYS A 101 -1.17 -12.56 -3.61
CA LYS A 101 -0.18 -12.57 -4.69
C LYS A 101 0.43 -11.19 -4.84
N SER A 102 1.74 -11.12 -5.04
CA SER A 102 2.45 -9.91 -5.40
C SER A 102 2.88 -10.03 -6.86
N LEU A 103 2.34 -9.16 -7.73
CA LEU A 103 2.54 -9.22 -9.17
C LEU A 103 3.29 -7.97 -9.64
N PRO A 104 4.36 -8.08 -10.44
CA PRO A 104 5.04 -6.91 -10.98
C PRO A 104 4.09 -6.09 -11.84
N MET A 105 4.15 -4.77 -11.70
CA MET A 105 3.37 -3.85 -12.52
C MET A 105 4.04 -3.68 -13.88
N SER A 106 3.28 -3.89 -14.96
CA SER A 106 3.75 -3.62 -16.31
C SER A 106 3.92 -2.12 -16.55
N SER A 107 4.74 -1.73 -17.53
CA SER A 107 4.89 -0.31 -17.91
C SER A 107 3.54 0.35 -18.22
N VAL A 108 2.65 -0.36 -18.91
CA VAL A 108 1.29 0.11 -19.21
C VAL A 108 0.49 0.37 -17.93
N SER A 109 0.56 -0.53 -16.94
CA SER A 109 -0.12 -0.32 -15.66
C SER A 109 0.50 0.84 -14.88
N CYS A 110 1.81 1.06 -15.00
CA CYS A 110 2.45 2.21 -14.38
C CYS A 110 1.97 3.51 -15.03
N GLU A 111 1.96 3.60 -16.37
CA GLU A 111 1.55 4.79 -17.12
C GLU A 111 0.06 5.12 -16.96
N THR A 112 -0.81 4.11 -16.96
CA THR A 112 -2.27 4.33 -16.99
C THR A 112 -2.92 4.42 -15.61
N PHE A 113 -2.28 3.88 -14.58
CA PHE A 113 -2.82 3.83 -13.22
C PHE A 113 -1.90 4.48 -12.19
N LEU A 114 -0.64 4.04 -12.08
CA LEU A 114 0.25 4.52 -11.02
C LEU A 114 0.62 6.00 -11.20
N MET A 115 1.02 6.42 -12.40
CA MET A 115 1.44 7.81 -12.65
C MET A 115 0.29 8.80 -12.46
N PRO A 116 -0.94 8.56 -12.98
CA PRO A 116 -2.09 9.41 -12.67
C PRO A 116 -2.44 9.43 -11.19
N LEU A 117 -2.36 8.29 -10.49
CA LEU A 117 -2.57 8.24 -9.04
C LEU A 117 -1.57 9.14 -8.30
N LEU A 118 -0.29 9.09 -8.66
CA LEU A 118 0.75 9.89 -8.02
C LEU A 118 0.65 11.38 -8.37
N ALA A 119 0.18 11.72 -9.57
CA ALA A 119 0.06 13.10 -10.04
C ALA A 119 -1.23 13.79 -9.54
N GLU A 120 -2.35 13.07 -9.50
CA GLU A 120 -3.70 13.64 -9.28
C GLU A 120 -4.36 13.14 -7.99
N GLY A 121 -3.84 12.06 -7.39
CA GLY A 121 -4.42 11.47 -6.18
C GLY A 121 -4.29 12.40 -4.98
N ARG A 122 -5.38 12.51 -4.20
CA ARG A 122 -5.35 13.26 -2.94
C ARG A 122 -4.70 12.41 -1.86
N MET A 123 -3.65 12.93 -1.22
CA MET A 123 -2.99 12.24 -0.12
C MET A 123 -3.86 12.20 1.14
N VAL A 124 -3.91 11.05 1.79
CA VAL A 124 -4.60 10.83 3.07
C VAL A 124 -3.58 10.25 4.05
N SER A 125 -3.52 10.79 5.26
CA SER A 125 -2.68 10.23 6.32
C SER A 125 -3.43 9.14 7.07
N LEU A 126 -2.75 8.02 7.35
CA LEU A 126 -3.27 6.98 8.24
C LEU A 126 -2.78 7.17 9.68
N LEU A 127 -1.88 8.13 9.96
CA LEU A 127 -1.43 8.43 11.32
C LEU A 127 -2.55 9.03 12.19
N GLY A 128 -3.42 9.85 11.61
CA GLY A 128 -4.63 10.33 12.26
C GLY A 128 -5.72 9.28 12.21
N GLY A 129 -6.01 8.62 13.33
CA GLY A 129 -7.17 7.74 13.41
C GLY A 129 -8.43 8.49 12.95
N ARG A 130 -9.17 7.86 12.03
CA ARG A 130 -10.27 8.38 11.20
C ARG A 130 -9.83 9.13 9.94
N ALA A 131 -9.98 8.45 8.80
CA ALA A 131 -10.26 9.12 7.54
C ALA A 131 -11.56 9.92 7.74
N SER A 132 -11.43 11.21 8.06
CA SER A 132 -12.56 12.12 8.20
C SER A 132 -13.43 12.06 6.95
N GLU A 133 -14.73 11.90 7.17
CA GLU A 133 -15.81 11.85 6.19
C GLU A 133 -15.57 12.81 5.03
N VAL A 134 -15.38 12.27 3.83
CA VAL A 134 -15.80 12.96 2.61
C VAL A 134 -17.28 12.65 2.44
N ALA A 135 -18.09 13.56 2.96
CA ALA A 135 -19.51 13.70 2.63
C ALA A 135 -19.68 14.07 1.14
#